data_AF-A0A358PIX6-F1
#
_entry.id   AF-A0A358PIX6-F1
#
_cell.length_a   1.000
_cell.length_b   1.000
_cell.length_c   1.000
_cell.angle_alpha   90.00
_cell.angle_beta   90.00
_cell.angle_gamma   90.00
#
_symmetry.space_group_name_H-M   'P 1'
#
loop_
_entity.id
_entity.type
_entity.pdbx_description
1 polymer ?
#
loop_
_entity_poly.entity_id
_entity_poly.type
_entity_poly.pdbx_seq_one_letter_code
_entity_poly.pdbx_strand_id
1 'polypeptide(L)'
;PAVDSGEKQRLQQVLETVCSADEALELAKKSNAVVFETKGCVFGKETWDAFYEKVSKGAPAIVLCANYYTLSREGISDELYEQQKDKYPQLVFNLLEYDGETFVLRWHESTVEYIGNRDTYKYLLHFTGDAPSEAARYTQYDNYVLVNDPTVTWDEIFLSICSSQFGDFIPHHVIYKNYLGWKD
;
A
#
# COMPACT_ATOMS: atom_id res chain seq x y z
N PRO A 1 -16.97 -16.04 10.86
CA PRO A 1 -16.62 -16.75 9.61
C PRO A 1 -15.11 -16.63 9.39
N ALA A 2 -14.38 -17.75 9.26
CA ALA A 2 -12.94 -17.70 8.97
C ALA A 2 -12.72 -17.28 7.50
N VAL A 3 -11.58 -16.65 7.21
CA VAL A 3 -11.12 -16.43 5.84
C VAL A 3 -10.99 -17.80 5.14
N ASP A 4 -11.41 -17.89 3.87
CA ASP A 4 -11.27 -19.11 3.08
C ASP A 4 -9.80 -19.54 3.02
N SER A 5 -9.50 -20.74 3.52
CA SER A 5 -8.15 -21.26 3.59
C SER A 5 -7.51 -21.41 2.21
N GLY A 6 -8.31 -21.67 1.16
CA GLY A 6 -7.85 -21.73 -0.22
C GLY A 6 -7.41 -20.37 -0.76
N GLU A 7 -8.20 -19.33 -0.50
CA GLU A 7 -7.86 -17.95 -0.89
C GLU A 7 -6.59 -17.47 -0.20
N LYS A 8 -6.47 -17.71 1.11
CA LYS A 8 -5.27 -17.35 1.87
C LYS A 8 -4.01 -18.01 1.31
N GLN A 9 -4.06 -19.32 1.06
CA GLN A 9 -2.92 -20.05 0.52
C GLN A 9 -2.52 -19.52 -0.88
N ARG A 10 -3.51 -19.23 -1.73
CA ARG A 10 -3.27 -18.67 -3.06
C ARG A 10 -2.59 -17.31 -2.98
N LEU A 11 -3.09 -16.38 -2.16
CA LEU A 11 -2.51 -15.05 -2.03
C LEU A 11 -1.11 -15.09 -1.40
N GLN A 12 -0.88 -16.01 -0.48
CA GLN A 12 0.44 -16.22 0.10
C GLN A 12 1.44 -16.74 -0.94
N GLN A 13 1.06 -17.67 -1.81
CA GLN A 13 1.93 -18.10 -2.92
C GLN A 13 2.31 -16.95 -3.86
N VAL A 14 1.36 -16.04 -4.12
CA VAL A 14 1.64 -14.84 -4.94
C VAL A 14 2.62 -13.92 -4.23
N LEU A 15 2.42 -13.66 -2.94
CA LEU A 15 3.33 -12.86 -2.12
C LEU A 15 4.76 -13.42 -2.12
N GLU A 16 4.90 -14.75 -2.09
CA GLU A 16 6.19 -15.43 -1.98
C GLU A 16 6.87 -15.68 -3.35
N THR A 17 6.23 -15.28 -4.46
CA THR A 17 6.79 -15.46 -5.80
C THR A 17 7.86 -14.42 -6.09
N VAL A 18 9.10 -14.88 -6.30
CA VAL A 18 10.22 -14.03 -6.71
C VAL A 18 10.28 -13.94 -8.23
N CYS A 19 10.07 -12.74 -8.78
CA CYS A 19 10.09 -12.46 -10.21
C CYS A 19 10.35 -10.96 -10.49
N SER A 20 10.54 -10.61 -11.76
CA SER A 20 10.68 -9.19 -12.14
C SER A 20 9.43 -8.38 -11.77
N ALA A 21 9.57 -7.07 -11.59
CA ALA A 21 8.44 -6.22 -11.22
C ALA A 21 7.29 -6.27 -12.24
N ASP A 22 7.60 -6.42 -13.53
CA ASP A 22 6.60 -6.51 -14.61
C ASP A 22 5.85 -7.86 -14.58
N GLU A 23 6.56 -8.97 -14.36
CA GLU A 23 5.94 -10.28 -14.16
C GLU A 23 5.07 -10.29 -12.90
N ALA A 24 5.56 -9.67 -11.82
CA ALA A 24 4.83 -9.54 -10.56
C ALA A 24 3.56 -8.69 -10.72
N LEU A 25 3.61 -7.63 -11.54
CA LEU A 25 2.45 -6.79 -11.85
C LEU A 25 1.36 -7.60 -12.56
N GLU A 26 1.73 -8.40 -13.55
CA GLU A 26 0.80 -9.27 -14.26
C GLU A 26 0.27 -10.39 -13.36
N LEU A 27 1.10 -10.93 -12.48
CA LEU A 27 0.68 -11.89 -11.46
C LEU A 27 -0.32 -11.28 -10.47
N ALA A 28 -0.10 -10.03 -10.04
CA ALA A 28 -1.00 -9.29 -9.14
C ALA A 28 -2.40 -9.16 -9.75
N LYS A 29 -2.48 -8.68 -11.01
CA LYS A 29 -3.74 -8.54 -11.74
C LYS A 29 -4.47 -9.88 -11.91
N LYS A 30 -3.75 -10.92 -12.35
CA LYS A 30 -4.32 -12.29 -12.50
C LYS A 30 -4.83 -12.85 -11.17
N SER A 31 -4.24 -12.42 -10.07
CA SER A 31 -4.59 -12.84 -8.71
C SER A 31 -5.69 -12.01 -8.07
N ASN A 32 -6.26 -11.05 -8.82
CA ASN A 32 -7.27 -10.11 -8.36
C ASN A 32 -6.79 -9.22 -7.19
N ALA A 33 -5.48 -8.94 -7.12
CA ALA A 33 -4.90 -8.03 -6.15
C ALA A 33 -5.26 -6.58 -6.46
N VAL A 34 -5.23 -5.71 -5.44
CA VAL A 34 -5.37 -4.26 -5.63
C VAL A 34 -4.04 -3.73 -6.13
N VAL A 35 -4.01 -3.04 -7.27
CA VAL A 35 -2.76 -2.53 -7.86
C VAL A 35 -2.73 -1.01 -7.78
N PHE A 36 -1.61 -0.49 -7.29
CA PHE A 36 -1.32 0.92 -7.20
C PHE A 36 -0.14 1.26 -8.10
N GLU A 37 -0.29 2.34 -8.84
CA GLU A 37 0.82 3.02 -9.53
C GLU A 37 1.04 4.40 -8.88
N THR A 38 1.93 5.20 -9.44
CA THR A 38 2.30 6.54 -8.93
C THR A 38 1.09 7.42 -8.59
N LYS A 39 -0.01 7.32 -9.36
CA LYS A 39 -1.19 8.17 -9.20
C LYS A 39 -2.25 7.65 -8.23
N GLY A 40 -2.14 6.39 -7.78
CA GLY A 40 -3.16 5.75 -6.94
C GLY A 40 -3.57 4.38 -7.47
N CYS A 41 -4.76 3.93 -7.05
CA CYS A 41 -5.33 2.64 -7.41
C CYS A 41 -5.69 2.60 -8.91
N VAL A 42 -5.12 1.64 -9.66
CA VAL A 42 -5.38 1.44 -11.10
C VAL A 42 -6.15 0.16 -11.40
N PHE A 43 -6.20 -0.79 -10.47
CA PHE A 43 -6.91 -2.07 -10.63
C PHE A 43 -7.35 -2.64 -9.27
N GLY A 44 -8.46 -3.39 -9.23
CA GLY A 44 -8.92 -4.11 -8.05
C GLY A 44 -9.59 -3.25 -6.98
N LYS A 45 -10.17 -2.11 -7.36
CA LYS A 45 -10.91 -1.25 -6.41
C LYS A 45 -12.08 -2.00 -5.77
N GLU A 46 -12.79 -2.80 -6.55
CA GLU A 46 -13.87 -3.66 -6.09
C GLU A 46 -13.40 -4.72 -5.08
N THR A 47 -12.17 -5.23 -5.24
CA THR A 47 -11.55 -6.13 -4.25
C THR A 47 -11.29 -5.40 -2.94
N TRP A 48 -10.77 -4.18 -3.02
CA TRP A 48 -10.55 -3.33 -1.85
C TRP A 48 -11.87 -3.02 -1.14
N ASP A 49 -12.88 -2.58 -1.88
CA ASP A 49 -14.19 -2.21 -1.32
C ASP A 49 -14.84 -3.40 -0.62
N ALA A 50 -14.78 -4.60 -1.21
CA ALA A 50 -15.29 -5.83 -0.60
C ALA A 50 -14.51 -6.26 0.65
N PHE A 51 -13.18 -6.07 0.66
CA PHE A 51 -12.35 -6.28 1.85
C PHE A 51 -12.75 -5.32 2.97
N TYR A 52 -12.83 -4.02 2.67
CA TYR A 52 -13.15 -2.99 3.66
C TYR A 52 -14.57 -3.14 4.21
N GLU A 53 -15.54 -3.54 3.39
CA GLU A 53 -16.90 -3.83 3.85
C GLU A 53 -16.93 -4.98 4.88
N LYS A 54 -16.12 -6.02 4.70
CA LYS A 54 -16.02 -7.12 5.67
C LYS A 54 -15.36 -6.65 6.96
N VAL A 55 -14.23 -5.96 6.85
CA VAL A 55 -13.45 -5.44 7.98
C VAL A 55 -14.27 -4.47 8.83
N SER A 56 -15.01 -3.54 8.22
CA SER A 56 -15.87 -2.58 8.94
C SER A 56 -17.00 -3.24 9.73
N LYS A 57 -17.36 -4.49 9.40
CA LYS A 57 -18.31 -5.32 10.14
C LYS A 57 -17.64 -6.23 11.18
N GLY A 58 -16.33 -6.11 11.39
CA GLY A 58 -15.54 -6.97 12.28
C GLY A 58 -15.36 -8.40 11.74
N ALA A 59 -15.61 -8.63 10.45
CA ALA A 59 -15.49 -9.96 9.86
C ALA A 59 -14.04 -10.20 9.38
N PRO A 60 -13.47 -11.40 9.64
CA PRO A 60 -12.16 -11.75 9.12
C PRO A 60 -12.09 -11.62 7.60
N ALA A 61 -11.00 -11.04 7.11
CA ALA A 61 -10.81 -10.76 5.69
C ALA A 61 -9.31 -10.76 5.33
N ILE A 62 -9.02 -10.95 4.05
CA ILE A 62 -7.66 -10.88 3.51
C ILE A 62 -7.67 -10.10 2.20
N VAL A 63 -6.63 -9.31 1.96
CA VAL A 63 -6.42 -8.63 0.68
C VAL A 63 -4.95 -8.56 0.34
N LEU A 64 -4.64 -8.74 -0.94
CA LEU A 64 -3.30 -8.51 -1.48
C LEU A 64 -3.30 -7.19 -2.23
N CYS A 65 -2.34 -6.33 -1.89
CA CYS A 65 -2.09 -5.06 -2.54
C CYS A 65 -0.70 -5.09 -3.20
N ALA A 66 -0.55 -4.52 -4.38
CA ALA A 66 0.70 -4.43 -5.11
C ALA A 66 0.99 -2.97 -5.45
N ASN A 67 2.12 -2.44 -4.96
CA ASN A 67 2.59 -1.11 -5.31
C ASN A 67 3.66 -1.23 -6.39
N TYR A 68 3.34 -0.78 -7.61
CA TYR A 68 4.25 -0.75 -8.75
C TYR A 68 4.86 0.65 -8.89
N TYR A 69 6.18 0.72 -8.79
CA TYR A 69 6.93 1.97 -8.83
C TYR A 69 7.79 2.03 -10.08
N THR A 70 7.71 3.16 -10.78
CA THR A 70 8.56 3.49 -11.92
C THR A 70 9.32 4.77 -11.65
N LEU A 71 10.51 4.90 -12.23
CA LEU A 71 11.30 6.12 -12.13
C LEU A 71 11.00 7.03 -13.33
N SER A 72 10.43 8.20 -13.07
CA SER A 72 10.32 9.27 -14.06
C SER A 72 11.55 10.17 -14.00
N ARG A 73 11.99 10.68 -15.15
CA ARG A 73 13.01 11.74 -15.22
C ARG A 73 12.46 13.13 -14.84
N GLU A 74 11.14 13.27 -14.80
CA GLU A 74 10.47 14.50 -14.41
C GLU A 74 10.61 14.74 -12.90
N GLY A 75 11.09 15.93 -12.52
CA GLY A 75 11.17 16.33 -11.10
C GLY A 75 12.33 15.72 -10.31
N ILE A 76 13.26 15.02 -10.96
CA ILE A 76 14.48 14.46 -10.35
C ILE A 76 15.73 15.04 -11.03
N SER A 77 16.81 15.24 -10.28
CA SER A 77 18.09 15.66 -10.86
C SER A 77 18.69 14.54 -11.69
N ASP A 78 19.46 14.88 -12.73
CA ASP A 78 20.14 13.87 -13.56
C ASP A 78 21.06 12.97 -12.73
N GLU A 79 21.76 13.54 -11.75
CA GLU A 79 22.61 12.78 -10.82
C GLU A 79 21.81 11.73 -10.04
N LEU A 80 20.67 12.12 -9.46
CA LEU A 80 19.84 11.20 -8.68
C LEU A 80 19.15 10.17 -9.58
N TYR A 81 18.78 10.53 -10.80
CA TYR A 81 18.21 9.60 -11.78
C TYR A 81 19.23 8.52 -12.15
N GLU A 82 20.45 8.89 -12.50
CA GLU A 82 21.51 7.94 -12.86
C GLU A 82 21.87 7.00 -11.71
N GLN A 83 21.76 7.46 -10.45
CA GLN A 83 21.99 6.63 -9.26
C GLN A 83 20.89 5.60 -8.97
N GLN A 84 19.65 5.85 -9.41
CA GLN A 84 18.48 5.05 -9.03
C GLN A 84 17.86 4.27 -10.19
N LYS A 85 18.10 4.65 -11.46
CA LYS A 85 17.41 4.08 -12.63
C LYS A 85 17.46 2.56 -12.73
N ASP A 86 18.57 1.93 -12.33
CA ASP A 86 18.75 0.48 -12.45
C ASP A 86 17.99 -0.30 -11.36
N LYS A 87 17.45 0.39 -10.36
CA LYS A 87 16.59 -0.22 -9.34
C LYS A 87 15.13 -0.32 -9.76
N TYR A 88 14.72 0.39 -10.83
CA TYR A 88 13.33 0.45 -11.27
C TYR A 88 13.12 -0.31 -12.60
N PRO A 89 11.92 -0.84 -12.86
CA PRO A 89 10.72 -0.81 -12.00
C PRO A 89 10.85 -1.72 -10.77
N GLN A 90 10.15 -1.36 -9.69
CA GLN A 90 10.02 -2.16 -8.47
C GLN A 90 8.55 -2.47 -8.21
N LEU A 91 8.29 -3.65 -7.65
CA LEU A 91 6.96 -3.99 -7.13
C LEU A 91 7.07 -4.49 -5.71
N VAL A 92 6.25 -3.93 -4.82
CA VAL A 92 6.10 -4.38 -3.44
C VAL A 92 4.70 -4.91 -3.20
N PHE A 93 4.62 -6.20 -2.88
CA PHE A 93 3.41 -6.84 -2.41
C PHE A 93 3.17 -6.55 -0.93
N ASN A 94 1.91 -6.34 -0.57
CA ASN A 94 1.42 -6.12 0.78
C ASN A 94 0.21 -7.02 0.99
N LEU A 95 0.40 -8.11 1.72
CA LEU A 95 -0.68 -9.02 2.11
C LEU A 95 -1.19 -8.60 3.49
N LEU A 96 -2.42 -8.12 3.53
CA LEU A 96 -3.08 -7.69 4.74
C LEU A 96 -4.14 -8.71 5.15
N GLU A 97 -3.97 -9.26 6.35
CA GLU A 97 -4.93 -10.15 7.00
C GLU A 97 -5.58 -9.43 8.17
N TYR A 98 -6.90 -9.55 8.31
CA TYR A 98 -7.66 -9.13 9.48
C TYR A 98 -8.37 -10.35 10.07
N ASP A 99 -8.17 -10.60 11.36
CA ASP A 99 -8.74 -11.77 12.05
C ASP A 99 -10.04 -11.47 12.82
N GLY A 100 -10.56 -10.25 12.71
CA GLY A 100 -11.70 -9.76 13.51
C GLY A 100 -11.30 -8.90 14.70
N GLU A 101 -10.01 -8.84 15.04
CA GLU A 101 -9.48 -8.03 16.14
C GLU A 101 -8.24 -7.23 15.73
N THR A 102 -7.29 -7.86 15.02
CA THR A 102 -6.01 -7.27 14.65
C THR A 102 -5.70 -7.46 13.17
N PHE A 103 -4.89 -6.54 12.66
CA PHE A 103 -4.34 -6.61 11.31
C PHE A 103 -2.93 -7.18 11.36
N VAL A 104 -2.63 -8.13 10.49
CA VAL A 104 -1.29 -8.63 10.23
C VAL A 104 -0.93 -8.26 8.80
N LEU A 105 0.09 -7.42 8.65
CA LEU A 105 0.64 -7.03 7.36
C LEU A 105 1.92 -7.83 7.11
N ARG A 106 2.02 -8.43 5.93
CA ARG A 106 3.27 -8.96 5.39
C ARG A 106 3.59 -8.23 4.10
N TRP A 107 4.85 -7.87 3.91
CA TRP A 107 5.27 -7.21 2.69
C TRP A 107 6.57 -7.77 2.12
N HIS A 108 6.66 -7.74 0.80
CA HIS A 108 7.71 -8.38 0.04
C HIS A 108 7.98 -7.62 -1.26
N GLU A 109 9.24 -7.27 -1.51
CA GLU A 109 9.68 -6.78 -2.82
C GLU A 109 9.84 -7.98 -3.76
N SER A 110 9.20 -7.93 -4.93
CA SER A 110 9.06 -9.10 -5.81
C SER A 110 10.38 -9.68 -6.32
N THR A 111 11.47 -8.91 -6.29
CA THR A 111 12.80 -9.31 -6.79
C THR A 111 13.71 -9.86 -5.69
N VAL A 112 13.30 -9.80 -4.43
CA VAL A 112 14.10 -10.19 -3.26
C VAL A 112 13.66 -11.58 -2.80
N GLU A 113 14.56 -12.47 -2.40
CA GLU A 113 14.16 -13.82 -1.94
C GLU A 113 13.68 -13.85 -0.49
N TYR A 114 14.09 -12.87 0.32
CA TYR A 114 13.78 -12.83 1.74
C TYR A 114 12.34 -12.35 2.00
N ILE A 115 11.56 -13.20 2.68
CA ILE A 115 10.20 -12.91 3.16
C ILE A 115 10.24 -12.97 4.68
N GLY A 116 10.50 -11.83 5.33
CA GLY A 116 10.53 -11.74 6.81
C GLY A 116 9.80 -10.55 7.39
N ASN A 117 9.29 -9.65 6.55
CA ASN A 117 8.65 -8.45 7.06
C ASN A 117 7.23 -8.75 7.47
N ARG A 118 6.96 -8.56 8.76
CA ARG A 118 5.65 -8.78 9.36
C ARG A 118 5.42 -7.73 10.43
N ASP A 119 4.37 -6.94 10.24
CA ASP A 119 3.93 -5.94 11.18
C ASP A 119 2.49 -6.23 11.64
N THR A 120 2.13 -5.72 12.81
CA THR A 120 0.78 -5.84 13.37
C THR A 120 0.21 -4.48 13.72
N TYR A 121 -1.07 -4.28 13.39
CA TYR A 121 -1.78 -3.03 13.65
C TYR A 121 -3.15 -3.32 14.25
N LYS A 122 -3.70 -2.36 15.01
CA LYS A 122 -5.02 -2.50 15.63
C LYS A 122 -6.15 -1.89 14.80
N TYR A 123 -5.86 -0.84 14.06
CA TYR A 123 -6.89 -0.05 13.39
C TYR A 123 -6.54 0.17 11.92
N LEU A 124 -7.58 0.24 11.09
CA LEU A 124 -7.52 0.71 9.71
C LEU A 124 -8.35 1.98 9.63
N LEU A 125 -7.68 3.14 9.61
CA LEU A 125 -8.34 4.44 9.52
C LEU A 125 -8.50 4.84 8.06
N HIS A 126 -9.64 5.46 7.76
CA HIS A 126 -9.96 6.01 6.44
C HIS A 126 -9.86 7.54 6.50
N PHE A 127 -8.91 8.10 5.76
CA PHE A 127 -8.67 9.54 5.68
C PHE A 127 -9.00 10.04 4.27
N THR A 128 -9.82 11.08 4.23
CA THR A 128 -10.12 11.82 2.99
C THR A 128 -9.93 13.30 3.25
N GLY A 129 -9.53 14.04 2.22
CA GLY A 129 -9.32 15.47 2.35
C GLY A 129 -8.76 16.10 1.08
N ASP A 130 -8.59 17.41 1.13
CA ASP A 130 -7.97 18.17 0.05
C ASP A 130 -6.45 17.98 0.08
N ALA A 131 -5.80 18.17 -1.06
CA ALA A 131 -4.36 18.07 -1.16
C ALA A 131 -3.67 19.04 -0.19
N PRO A 132 -2.54 18.63 0.43
CA PRO A 132 -1.89 19.42 1.49
C PRO A 132 -1.32 20.76 1.02
N SER A 133 -1.27 21.00 -0.29
CA SER A 133 -0.77 22.24 -0.89
C SER A 133 -1.40 22.47 -2.26
N GLU A 134 -1.58 23.73 -2.64
CA GLU A 134 -1.99 24.12 -4.00
C GLU A 134 -0.99 23.66 -5.07
N ALA A 135 0.29 23.49 -4.69
CA ALA A 135 1.34 22.98 -5.57
C ALA A 135 1.25 21.45 -5.81
N ALA A 136 0.40 20.74 -5.08
CA ALA A 136 0.18 19.32 -5.32
C ALA A 136 -0.42 19.10 -6.72
N ARG A 137 0.04 18.04 -7.39
CA ARG A 137 -0.46 17.63 -8.73
C ARG A 137 -1.86 16.99 -8.69
N TYR A 138 -2.46 16.87 -7.51
CA TYR A 138 -3.81 16.37 -7.27
C TYR A 138 -4.58 17.35 -6.39
N THR A 139 -5.91 17.25 -6.34
CA THR A 139 -6.74 18.13 -5.51
C THR A 139 -7.24 17.47 -4.24
N GLN A 140 -7.38 16.13 -4.23
CA GLN A 140 -7.92 15.39 -3.08
C GLN A 140 -7.22 14.04 -2.92
N TYR A 141 -7.28 13.49 -1.71
CA TYR A 141 -6.78 12.16 -1.39
C TYR A 141 -7.86 11.29 -0.73
N ASP A 142 -7.72 9.99 -0.93
CA ASP A 142 -8.50 8.92 -0.33
C ASP A 142 -7.54 7.80 0.11
N ASN A 143 -7.21 7.78 1.40
CA ASN A 143 -6.16 6.96 1.97
C ASN A 143 -6.70 6.06 3.08
N TYR A 144 -6.27 4.81 3.10
CA TYR A 144 -6.51 3.90 4.21
C TYR A 144 -5.18 3.52 4.85
N VAL A 145 -5.10 3.70 6.16
CA VAL A 145 -3.85 3.66 6.90
C VAL A 145 -3.99 2.75 8.11
N LEU A 146 -3.07 1.80 8.21
CA LEU A 146 -2.92 0.93 9.37
C LEU A 146 -2.20 1.68 10.49
N VAL A 147 -2.77 1.69 11.69
CA VAL A 147 -2.24 2.41 12.86
C VAL A 147 -2.49 1.62 14.15
N ASN A 148 -1.80 1.99 15.23
CA ASN A 148 -1.99 1.43 16.56
C ASN A 148 -2.72 2.37 17.54
N ASP A 149 -2.81 3.65 17.20
CA ASP A 149 -3.56 4.67 17.93
C ASP A 149 -4.69 5.18 17.02
N PRO A 150 -5.97 5.03 17.39
CA PRO A 150 -7.09 5.43 16.54
C PRO A 150 -7.35 6.95 16.58
N THR A 151 -6.64 7.71 17.41
CA THR A 151 -6.82 9.16 17.57
C THR A 151 -5.93 9.99 16.65
N VAL A 152 -4.96 9.36 15.98
CA VAL A 152 -4.05 10.04 15.06
C VAL A 152 -4.80 10.60 13.86
N THR A 153 -4.36 11.78 13.43
CA THR A 153 -4.87 12.49 12.27
C THR A 153 -3.96 12.27 11.05
N TRP A 154 -4.50 12.51 9.85
CA TRP A 154 -3.69 12.45 8.63
C TRP A 154 -2.55 13.47 8.65
N ASP A 155 -2.76 14.67 9.19
CA ASP A 155 -1.73 15.71 9.27
C ASP A 155 -0.57 15.27 10.18
N GLU A 156 -0.85 14.65 11.32
CA GLU A 156 0.18 14.10 12.21
C GLU A 156 0.97 12.98 11.52
N ILE A 157 0.29 12.07 10.83
CA ILE A 157 0.94 11.01 10.04
C ILE A 157 1.81 11.61 8.94
N PHE A 158 1.30 12.58 8.19
CA PHE A 158 2.02 13.24 7.11
C PHE A 158 3.27 13.97 7.63
N LEU A 159 3.14 14.72 8.72
CA LEU A 159 4.27 15.38 9.38
C LEU A 159 5.30 14.36 9.87
N SER A 160 4.86 13.22 10.40
CA SER A 160 5.75 12.13 10.80
C SER A 160 6.53 11.54 9.63
N ILE A 161 5.96 11.47 8.42
CA ILE A 161 6.67 11.00 7.21
C ILE A 161 7.74 12.01 6.78
N CYS A 162 7.44 13.31 6.89
CA CYS A 162 8.34 14.38 6.48
C CYS A 162 9.39 14.75 7.54
N SER A 163 9.20 14.35 8.81
CA SER A 163 10.13 14.67 9.89
C SER A 163 11.42 13.85 9.78
N SER A 164 12.55 14.53 9.92
CA SER A 164 13.86 13.89 10.09
C SER A 164 14.24 13.72 11.56
N GLN A 165 13.38 14.13 12.50
CA GLN A 165 13.65 14.06 13.93
C GLN A 165 13.38 12.66 14.47
N PHE A 166 14.34 12.14 15.22
CA PHE A 166 14.24 10.86 15.90
C PHE A 166 13.20 10.93 17.03
N GLY A 167 12.13 10.13 16.95
CA GLY A 167 11.06 10.08 17.94
C GLY A 167 9.71 10.62 17.48
N ASP A 168 9.67 11.37 16.38
CA ASP A 168 8.42 11.89 15.77
C ASP A 168 7.72 10.84 14.89
N PHE A 169 8.33 9.67 14.71
CA PHE A 169 7.76 8.63 13.87
C PHE A 169 6.55 7.98 14.54
N ILE A 170 5.38 8.19 13.95
CA ILE A 170 4.15 7.48 14.28
C ILE A 170 4.17 6.14 13.51
N PRO A 171 4.14 4.97 14.17
CA PRO A 171 4.07 3.69 13.46
C PRO A 171 2.78 3.56 12.66
N HIS A 172 2.91 3.59 11.33
CA HIS A 172 1.79 3.51 10.40
C HIS A 172 2.17 2.80 9.10
N HIS A 173 1.16 2.34 8.35
CA HIS A 173 1.36 1.86 6.98
C HIS A 173 0.18 2.25 6.08
N VAL A 174 0.45 2.99 5.00
CA VAL A 174 -0.57 3.35 4.01
C VAL A 174 -0.82 2.15 3.09
N ILE A 175 -1.92 1.43 3.31
CA ILE A 175 -2.22 0.20 2.57
C ILE A 175 -2.98 0.46 1.27
N TYR A 176 -3.85 1.47 1.27
CA TYR A 176 -4.58 1.94 0.09
C TYR A 176 -4.36 3.43 -0.07
N LYS A 177 -3.92 3.85 -1.26
CA LYS A 177 -3.74 5.25 -1.63
C LYS A 177 -4.44 5.55 -2.94
N ASN A 178 -5.19 6.64 -2.98
CA ASN A 178 -5.80 7.11 -4.20
C ASN A 178 -5.82 8.64 -4.24
N TYR A 179 -5.20 9.22 -5.27
CA TYR A 179 -5.16 10.66 -5.47
C TYR A 179 -6.13 11.06 -6.59
N LEU A 180 -6.96 12.06 -6.30
CA LEU A 180 -8.08 12.47 -7.14
C LEU A 180 -7.86 13.89 -7.68
N GLY A 181 -8.48 14.17 -8.83
CA GLY A 181 -8.43 15.49 -9.47
C GLY A 181 -7.00 15.89 -9.86
N TRP A 182 -6.32 15.02 -10.62
CA TRP A 182 -5.01 15.33 -11.15
C TRP A 182 -5.05 16.59 -12.01
N LYS A 183 -4.13 17.52 -11.72
CA LYS A 183 -3.91 18.74 -12.48
C LYS A 183 -2.94 18.44 -13.62
N ASP A 184 -3.28 18.91 -14.81
CA ASP A 184 -2.41 18.82 -16.00
C ASP A 184 -1.27 19.85 -15.93
#